data_AF-A0A0G1JT38-F1
#
_entry.id   AF-A0A0G1JT38-F1
#
_cell.length_a   1.000
_cell.length_b   1.000
_cell.length_c   1.000
_cell.angle_alpha   90.00
_cell.angle_beta   90.00
_cell.angle_gamma   90.00
#
_symmetry.space_group_name_H-M   'P 1'
#
loop_
_entity.id
_entity.type
_entity.pdbx_description
1 polymer ?
#
loop_
_entity_poly.entity_id
_entity_poly.type
_entity_poly.pdbx_seq_one_letter_code
_entity_poly.pdbx_strand_id
1 'polypeptide(L)'
;METEVAQNAVQNLAPLAAALAIGLGAVGPGIGIGLLAGKAMEAIGRNPEAAPKIQTAMILAIAFAEAIAIYALVVALIIKFV
;
A
#
# COMPACT_ATOMS: atom_id res chain seq x y z
N MET A 1 30.84 -4.16 -24.26
CA MET A 1 31.55 -4.09 -22.96
C MET A 1 30.94 -3.03 -22.05
N GLU A 2 30.94 -1.73 -22.41
CA GLU A 2 30.28 -0.70 -21.55
C GLU A 2 28.77 -0.91 -21.36
N THR A 3 28.06 -1.28 -22.42
CA THR A 3 26.61 -1.58 -22.37
C THR A 3 26.28 -2.79 -21.50
N GLU A 4 27.17 -3.79 -21.47
CA GLU A 4 27.02 -5.03 -20.70
C GLU A 4 27.24 -4.80 -19.20
N VAL A 5 28.23 -3.97 -18.85
CA VAL A 5 28.46 -3.52 -17.47
C VAL A 5 27.25 -2.72 -16.96
N ALA A 6 26.70 -1.83 -17.78
CA ALA A 6 25.51 -1.06 -17.42
C ALA A 6 24.28 -1.96 -17.21
N GLN A 7 24.06 -2.96 -18.08
CA GLN A 7 22.97 -3.93 -17.92
C GLN A 7 23.10 -4.76 -16.64
N ASN A 8 24.30 -5.23 -16.31
CA ASN A 8 24.55 -5.98 -15.08
C ASN A 8 24.29 -5.15 -13.83
N ALA A 9 24.65 -3.86 -13.83
CA ALA A 9 24.35 -2.96 -12.72
C ALA A 9 22.83 -2.78 -12.51
N VAL A 10 22.06 -2.57 -13.58
CA VAL A 10 20.59 -2.43 -13.50
C VAL A 10 19.93 -3.73 -12.99
N GLN A 11 20.35 -4.89 -13.48
CA GLN A 11 19.83 -6.19 -13.04
C GLN A 11 20.06 -6.44 -11.54
N ASN A 12 21.20 -5.99 -11.01
CA ASN A 12 21.52 -6.15 -9.59
C ASN A 12 20.74 -5.18 -8.68
N LEU A 13 20.36 -4.00 -9.19
CA LEU A 13 19.65 -2.97 -8.42
C LEU A 13 18.13 -3.10 -8.48
N ALA A 14 17.58 -3.65 -9.56
CA ALA A 14 16.14 -3.78 -9.75
C ALA A 14 15.41 -4.49 -8.59
N PRO A 15 15.90 -5.60 -8.00
CA PRO A 15 15.24 -6.23 -6.87
C PRO A 15 15.15 -5.34 -5.62
N LEU A 16 16.23 -4.60 -5.33
CA LEU A 16 16.26 -3.68 -4.19
C LEU A 16 15.32 -2.49 -4.43
N ALA A 17 15.33 -1.93 -5.65
CA ALA A 17 14.44 -0.83 -6.02
C ALA A 17 12.96 -1.25 -5.92
N ALA A 18 12.61 -2.45 -6.40
CA ALA A 18 11.25 -2.99 -6.29
C ALA A 18 10.84 -3.18 -4.83
N ALA A 19 11.71 -3.75 -3.99
CA ALA A 19 11.45 -3.96 -2.57
C ALA A 19 11.24 -2.63 -1.81
N LEU A 20 12.04 -1.61 -2.12
CA LEU A 20 11.91 -0.29 -1.52
C LEU A 20 10.63 0.42 -1.98
N ALA A 21 10.27 0.32 -3.26
CA ALA A 21 9.07 0.93 -3.81
C ALA A 21 7.81 0.44 -3.08
N ILE A 22 7.60 -0.88 -2.98
CA ILE A 22 6.44 -1.44 -2.26
C ILE A 22 6.57 -1.26 -0.74
N GLY A 23 7.76 -1.50 -0.18
CA GLY A 23 7.99 -1.45 1.26
C GLY A 23 7.69 -0.07 1.84
N LEU A 24 8.20 0.99 1.22
CA LEU A 24 7.94 2.37 1.65
C LEU A 24 6.55 2.84 1.25
N GLY A 25 6.08 2.47 0.06
CA GLY A 25 4.76 2.86 -0.44
C GLY A 25 3.58 2.29 0.36
N ALA A 26 3.76 1.14 1.02
CA ALA A 26 2.74 0.53 1.87
C ALA A 26 2.63 1.14 3.28
N VAL A 27 3.64 1.89 3.75
CA VAL A 27 3.66 2.41 5.13
C VAL A 27 2.49 3.38 5.39
N GLY A 28 2.28 4.34 4.49
CA GLY A 28 1.20 5.33 4.63
C GLY A 28 -0.18 4.68 4.67
N PRO A 29 -0.55 3.85 3.68
CA PRO A 29 -1.79 3.09 3.68
C PRO A 29 -1.95 2.19 4.91
N GLY A 30 -0.91 1.45 5.32
CA GLY A 30 -0.96 0.59 6.50
C GLY A 30 -1.30 1.34 7.77
N ILE A 31 -0.67 2.50 7.99
CA ILE A 31 -0.97 3.37 9.13
C ILE A 31 -2.40 3.94 9.03
N GLY A 32 -2.77 4.46 7.85
CA GLY A 32 -4.09 5.04 7.61
C GLY A 32 -5.22 4.04 7.86
N ILE A 33 -5.09 2.82 7.33
CA ILE A 33 -6.07 1.74 7.51
C ILE A 33 -6.19 1.35 8.99
N GLY A 34 -5.06 1.21 9.70
CA GLY A 34 -5.08 0.91 11.14
C GLY A 34 -5.83 1.97 11.97
N LEU A 35 -5.61 3.25 11.67
CA LEU A 35 -6.31 4.36 12.34
C LEU A 35 -7.80 4.40 11.99
N LEU A 36 -8.15 4.23 10.72
CA LEU A 36 -9.54 4.20 10.25
C LEU A 36 -10.31 3.06 10.92
N ALA A 37 -9.73 1.85 10.93
CA ALA A 37 -10.33 0.68 11.54
C ALA A 37 -10.48 0.86 13.07
N GLY A 38 -9.44 1.35 13.76
CA GLY A 38 -9.50 1.61 15.19
C GLY A 38 -10.62 2.58 15.57
N LYS A 39 -10.75 3.69 14.82
CA LYS A 39 -11.80 4.69 15.05
C LYS A 39 -13.20 4.15 14.75
N ALA A 40 -13.33 3.33 13.72
CA ALA A 40 -14.59 2.65 13.42
C ALA A 40 -15.00 1.70 14.56
N MET A 41 -14.06 0.93 15.12
CA MET A 41 -14.34 0.04 16.26
C MET A 41 -14.74 0.81 17.52
N GLU A 42 -14.08 1.92 17.83
CA GLU A 42 -14.47 2.81 18.92
C GLU A 42 -15.91 3.36 18.73
N ALA A 43 -16.24 3.79 17.51
CA ALA A 43 -17.56 4.33 17.19
C ALA A 43 -18.66 3.25 17.28
N ILE A 44 -18.39 2.04 16.78
CA ILE A 44 -19.30 0.89 16.88
C ILE A 44 -19.52 0.48 18.34
N GLY A 45 -18.46 0.44 19.14
CA GLY A 45 -18.57 0.11 20.56
C GLY A 45 -19.42 1.10 21.35
N ARG A 46 -19.41 2.39 20.95
CA ARG A 46 -20.26 3.44 21.55
C ARG A 46 -21.70 3.40 21.06
N ASN A 47 -21.93 3.03 19.80
CA ASN A 47 -23.26 2.93 19.22
C ASN A 47 -23.38 1.69 18.29
N PRO A 48 -23.74 0.52 18.85
CA PRO A 48 -23.84 -0.72 18.10
C PRO A 48 -24.90 -0.68 16.99
N GLU A 49 -25.98 0.09 17.16
CA GLU A 49 -27.05 0.22 16.17
C GLU A 49 -26.59 0.93 14.88
N ALA A 50 -25.55 1.78 14.99
CA ALA A 50 -24.96 2.48 13.85
C ALA A 50 -23.94 1.63 13.08
N ALA A 51 -23.62 0.41 13.53
CA ALA A 51 -22.53 -0.38 12.98
C ALA A 51 -22.58 -0.60 11.47
N PRO A 52 -23.74 -0.91 10.83
CA PRO A 52 -23.78 -1.11 9.38
C PRO A 52 -23.36 0.14 8.58
N LYS A 53 -23.75 1.33 9.06
CA LYS A 53 -23.38 2.61 8.43
C LYS A 53 -21.90 2.91 8.61
N ILE A 54 -21.37 2.69 9.82
CA ILE A 54 -19.96 2.92 10.14
C ILE A 54 -19.07 1.99 9.31
N GLN A 55 -19.41 0.69 9.23
CA GLN A 55 -18.65 -0.28 8.44
C GLN A 55 -18.62 0.10 6.95
N THR A 56 -19.74 0.53 6.39
CA THR A 56 -19.80 0.96 4.98
C THR A 56 -18.86 2.13 4.72
N ALA A 57 -18.87 3.15 5.57
CA ALA A 57 -17.98 4.31 5.44
C ALA A 57 -16.50 3.93 5.66
N MET A 58 -16.22 3.07 6.64
CA MET A 58 -14.88 2.57 6.94
C MET A 58 -14.29 1.81 5.75
N ILE A 59 -15.03 0.87 5.16
CA ILE A 59 -14.57 0.07 4.01
C ILE A 59 -14.25 0.97 2.83
N LEU A 60 -15.09 1.97 2.54
CA LEU A 60 -14.84 2.92 1.47
C LEU A 60 -13.56 3.74 1.70
N ALA A 61 -13.35 4.23 2.93
CA ALA A 61 -12.14 4.96 3.28
C ALA A 61 -10.88 4.07 3.18
N ILE A 62 -10.96 2.82 3.65
CA ILE A 62 -9.89 1.82 3.52
C ILE A 62 -9.58 1.55 2.05
N ALA A 63 -10.59 1.39 1.19
CA ALA A 63 -10.37 1.16 -0.24
C ALA A 63 -9.62 2.32 -0.92
N PHE A 64 -9.93 3.57 -0.57
CA PHE A 64 -9.18 4.73 -1.06
C PHE A 64 -7.75 4.79 -0.53
N ALA A 65 -7.53 4.43 0.74
CA ALA A 65 -6.18 4.33 1.29
C ALA A 65 -5.36 3.23 0.59
N GLU A 66 -5.98 2.08 0.34
CA GLU A 66 -5.37 0.93 -0.34
C GLU A 66 -4.97 1.25 -1.78
N ALA A 67 -5.70 2.11 -2.49
CA ALA A 67 -5.36 2.52 -3.85
C ALA A 67 -3.92 3.09 -3.97
N ILE A 68 -3.44 3.76 -2.92
CA ILE A 68 -2.07 4.28 -2.86
C ILE A 68 -1.05 3.14 -2.75
N ALA A 69 -1.34 2.10 -1.95
CA ALA A 69 -0.50 0.91 -1.84
C ALA A 69 -0.46 0.14 -3.17
N ILE A 70 -1.59 0.08 -3.87
CA ILE A 70 -1.65 -0.55 -5.20
C ILE A 70 -0.78 0.18 -6.22
N TYR A 71 -0.71 1.51 -6.20
CA TYR A 71 0.23 2.22 -7.08
C TYR A 71 1.69 1.89 -6.78
N ALA A 72 2.06 1.77 -5.51
CA ALA A 72 3.40 1.31 -5.12
C ALA A 72 3.68 -0.14 -5.59
N LEU A 73 2.68 -1.02 -5.49
CA LEU A 73 2.75 -2.40 -5.98
C LEU A 73 2.93 -2.43 -7.50
N VAL A 74 2.17 -1.63 -8.25
CA VAL A 74 2.28 -1.54 -9.71
C VAL A 74 3.69 -1.09 -10.12
N VAL A 75 4.25 -0.08 -9.46
CA VAL A 75 5.62 0.37 -9.72
C VAL A 75 6.64 -0.74 -9.43
N ALA A 76 6.51 -1.45 -8.29
CA ALA A 76 7.39 -2.55 -7.95
C ALA A 76 7.31 -3.71 -8.96
N LEU A 77 6.11 -4.03 -9.46
CA LEU A 77 5.90 -5.05 -10.49
C LEU A 77 6.52 -4.63 -11.82
N ILE A 78 6.40 -3.36 -12.22
CA ILE A 78 7.06 -2.83 -13.42
C ILE A 78 8.58 -3.01 -13.28
N ILE A 79 9.19 -2.56 -12.18
CA ILE A 79 10.64 -2.70 -11.96
C ILE A 79 11.09 -4.17 -12.01
N LYS A 80 10.24 -5.11 -11.55
CA LYS A 80 10.60 -6.53 -11.46
C LYS A 80 10.44 -7.29 -12.78
N PHE A 81 9.48 -6.90 -13.62
CA PHE A 81 9.03 -7.71 -14.76
C PHE A 81 9.13 -7.02 -16.12
N VAL A 82 9.35 -5.71 -16.16
CA VAL A 82 9.44 -4.91 -17.39
C VAL A 82 10.82 -4.28 -17.49
#